data_AF-A0A2D8P3Q0-F1
#
_entry.id   AF-A0A2D8P3Q0-F1
#
_cell.length_a   1.000
_cell.length_b   1.000
_cell.length_c   1.000
_cell.angle_alpha   90.00
_cell.angle_beta   90.00
_cell.angle_gamma   90.00
#
_symmetry.space_group_name_H-M   'P 1'
#
loop_
_entity.id
_entity.type
_entity.pdbx_description
1 polymer ?
#
loop_
_entity_poly.entity_id
_entity_poly.type
_entity_poly.pdbx_seq_one_letter_code
_entity_poly.pdbx_strand_id
1 'polypeptide(L)'
;MTERPNILVIMVDQMRADWLGVAGHPVVRTPNIDALAAQGTRFTDFNVATPVCQPNRASILTGRYPSVHGLRHNGLSLPYSQSTFVEALRASGYATALIGK
;
A
#
# COMPACT_ATOMS: atom_id res chain seq x y z
N MET A 1 0.30 -27.09 -11.83
CA MET A 1 1.30 -26.00 -11.82
C MET A 1 0.56 -24.76 -11.35
N THR A 2 0.92 -24.18 -10.21
CA THR A 2 0.36 -22.89 -9.81
C THR A 2 0.99 -21.84 -10.71
N GLU A 3 0.21 -21.31 -11.65
CA GLU A 3 0.64 -20.18 -12.45
C GLU A 3 1.03 -19.02 -11.53
N ARG A 4 2.16 -18.37 -11.86
CA ARG A 4 2.66 -17.21 -11.13
C ARG A 4 1.64 -16.07 -11.29
N PRO A 5 0.95 -15.62 -10.22
CA PRO A 5 -0.11 -14.63 -10.37
C PRO A 5 0.46 -13.25 -10.65
N ASN A 6 -0.27 -12.43 -11.42
CA ASN A 6 0.00 -10.99 -11.51
C ASN A 6 -0.43 -10.30 -10.21
N ILE A 7 0.32 -9.28 -9.79
CA ILE A 7 0.06 -8.54 -8.55
C ILE A 7 -0.20 -7.07 -8.91
N LEU A 8 -1.37 -6.55 -8.55
CA LEU A 8 -1.73 -5.14 -8.71
C LEU A 8 -1.91 -4.50 -7.33
N VAL A 9 -1.04 -3.54 -7.01
CA VAL A 9 -1.12 -2.75 -5.78
C VAL A 9 -1.74 -1.39 -6.10
N ILE A 10 -2.94 -1.14 -5.61
CA ILE A 10 -3.63 0.15 -5.74
C ILE A 10 -3.47 0.92 -4.44
N MET A 11 -2.88 2.11 -4.49
CA MET A 11 -2.70 2.99 -3.35
C MET A 11 -3.35 4.35 -3.59
N VAL A 12 -4.21 4.78 -2.67
CA VAL A 12 -4.85 6.08 -2.69
C VAL A 12 -4.23 6.96 -1.60
N ASP A 13 -3.81 8.17 -1.95
CA ASP A 13 -3.24 9.12 -0.98
C ASP A 13 -4.35 9.77 -0.14
N GLN A 14 -4.12 9.87 1.17
CA GLN A 14 -4.99 10.57 2.11
C GLN A 14 -6.47 10.11 2.14
N MET A 15 -6.72 8.83 1.82
CA MET A 15 -8.06 8.25 1.91
C MET A 15 -8.44 8.01 3.37
N ARG A 16 -9.58 8.56 3.81
CA ARG A 16 -10.17 8.23 5.11
C ARG A 16 -10.79 6.83 5.06
N ALA A 17 -10.59 6.04 6.11
CA ALA A 17 -11.11 4.68 6.21
C ALA A 17 -12.64 4.60 6.24
N ASP A 18 -13.32 5.67 6.68
CA ASP A 18 -14.77 5.77 6.80
C ASP A 18 -15.46 6.40 5.57
N TRP A 19 -14.70 6.76 4.51
CA TRP A 19 -15.23 7.38 3.29
C TRP A 19 -15.49 6.36 2.16
N LEU A 20 -16.05 5.21 2.52
CA LEU A 20 -16.37 4.13 1.59
C LEU A 20 -17.80 3.62 1.84
N GLY A 21 -18.50 3.21 0.79
CA GLY A 21 -19.81 2.56 0.89
C GLY A 21 -19.74 1.29 1.74
N VAL A 22 -18.74 0.44 1.49
CA VAL A 22 -18.46 -0.76 2.31
C VAL A 22 -18.04 -0.44 3.75
N ALA A 23 -17.67 0.81 4.07
CA ALA A 23 -17.44 1.28 5.44
C ALA A 23 -18.70 1.87 6.09
N GLY A 24 -19.85 1.85 5.41
CA GLY A 24 -21.12 2.36 5.91
C GLY A 24 -21.32 3.87 5.74
N HIS A 25 -20.55 4.54 4.86
CA HIS A 25 -20.72 5.97 4.64
C HIS A 25 -22.14 6.27 4.09
N PRO A 26 -22.90 7.24 4.65
CA PRO A 26 -24.33 7.42 4.33
C PRO A 26 -24.60 8.01 2.93
N VAL A 27 -23.64 8.74 2.36
CA VAL A 27 -23.79 9.46 1.08
C VAL A 27 -22.85 8.94 -0.03
N VAL A 28 -21.55 8.80 0.25
CA VAL A 28 -20.53 8.34 -0.68
C VAL A 28 -20.84 6.92 -1.17
N ARG A 29 -20.85 6.75 -2.50
CA ARG A 29 -21.06 5.48 -3.17
C ARG A 29 -19.77 5.06 -3.88
N THR A 30 -19.25 3.89 -3.54
CA THR A 30 -17.99 3.36 -4.09
C THR A 30 -18.17 1.97 -4.68
N PRO A 31 -19.11 1.77 -5.64
CA PRO A 31 -19.57 0.45 -6.05
C PRO A 31 -18.44 -0.49 -6.52
N ASN A 32 -17.39 0.04 -7.17
CA ASN A 32 -16.25 -0.76 -7.62
C ASN A 32 -15.35 -1.22 -6.46
N ILE A 33 -15.13 -0.37 -5.44
CA ILE A 33 -14.36 -0.73 -4.24
C ILE A 33 -15.18 -1.68 -3.37
N ASP A 34 -16.49 -1.44 -3.26
CA ASP A 34 -17.41 -2.28 -2.50
C ASP A 34 -17.49 -3.69 -3.12
N ALA A 35 -17.53 -3.79 -4.45
CA ALA A 35 -17.47 -5.07 -5.16
C ALA A 35 -16.12 -5.80 -4.94
N LEU A 36 -15.00 -5.08 -4.95
CA LEU A 36 -13.68 -5.67 -4.67
C LEU A 36 -13.62 -6.22 -3.22
N ALA A 37 -14.16 -5.47 -2.26
CA ALA A 37 -14.23 -5.91 -0.87
C ALA A 37 -15.13 -7.14 -0.68
N ALA A 38 -16.24 -7.23 -1.42
CA ALA A 38 -17.16 -8.37 -1.37
C ALA A 38 -16.57 -9.66 -1.99
N GLN A 39 -15.65 -9.53 -2.95
CA GLN A 39 -14.97 -10.66 -3.60
C GLN A 39 -13.64 -11.04 -2.93
N GLY A 40 -13.23 -10.31 -1.90
CA GLY A 40 -11.93 -10.46 -1.27
C GLY A 40 -12.00 -10.39 0.25
N THR A 41 -10.94 -9.85 0.86
CA THR A 41 -10.86 -9.66 2.30
C THR A 41 -10.68 -8.19 2.62
N ARG A 42 -11.60 -7.64 3.42
CA ARG A 42 -11.51 -6.28 3.96
C ARG A 42 -11.02 -6.34 5.40
N PHE A 43 -9.89 -5.68 5.67
CA PHE A 43 -9.40 -5.45 7.02
C PHE A 43 -10.07 -4.20 7.59
N THR A 44 -10.78 -4.33 8.72
CA THR A 44 -11.46 -3.22 9.40
C THR A 44 -10.58 -2.49 10.41
N ASP A 45 -9.48 -3.11 10.82
CA ASP A 45 -8.46 -2.55 11.69
C ASP A 45 -7.08 -2.66 11.01
N PHE A 46 -6.80 -1.70 10.13
CA PHE A 46 -5.55 -1.61 9.38
C PHE A 46 -4.95 -0.21 9.58
N ASN A 47 -3.83 -0.15 10.30
CA ASN A 47 -3.21 1.10 10.70
C ASN A 47 -1.93 1.38 9.92
N VAL A 48 -1.72 2.66 9.59
CA VAL A 48 -0.48 3.15 8.99
C VAL A 48 0.67 3.12 9.99
N ALA A 49 1.90 2.95 9.52
CA ALA A 49 3.08 3.03 10.38
C ALA A 49 3.39 4.47 10.84
N THR A 50 2.90 5.46 10.08
CA THR A 50 3.02 6.89 10.36
C THR A 50 1.98 7.67 9.55
N PRO A 51 1.41 8.78 10.07
CA PRO A 51 0.40 9.57 9.37
C PRO A 51 1.00 10.54 8.31
N VAL A 52 2.21 10.26 7.79
CA VAL A 52 2.94 11.14 6.86
C VAL A 52 3.29 10.41 5.56
N CYS A 53 3.10 11.08 4.41
CA CYS A 53 3.11 10.48 3.07
C CYS A 53 4.36 9.64 2.73
N GLN A 54 5.54 10.25 2.60
CA GLN A 54 6.77 9.54 2.20
C GLN A 54 7.19 8.46 3.20
N PRO A 55 7.24 8.71 4.53
CA PRO A 55 7.67 7.69 5.48
C PRO A 55 6.69 6.52 5.55
N ASN A 56 5.38 6.74 5.41
CA ASN A 56 4.43 5.63 5.37
C ASN A 56 4.58 4.79 4.09
N ARG A 57 4.79 5.43 2.93
CA ARG A 57 5.07 4.72 1.67
C ARG A 57 6.35 3.89 1.76
N ALA A 58 7.39 4.44 2.38
CA ALA A 58 8.61 3.69 2.67
C ALA A 58 8.35 2.49 3.59
N SER A 59 7.51 2.64 4.61
CA SER A 59 7.12 1.51 5.47
C SER A 59 6.37 0.42 4.70
N ILE A 60 5.46 0.79 3.79
CA ILE A 60 4.75 -0.17 2.91
C ILE A 60 5.74 -0.91 2.00
N LEU A 61 6.67 -0.20 1.37
CA LEU A 61 7.63 -0.79 0.44
C LEU A 61 8.66 -1.69 1.13
N THR A 62 9.14 -1.29 2.31
CA THR A 62 10.19 -2.01 3.05
C THR A 62 9.64 -3.07 4.00
N GLY A 63 8.37 -2.98 4.39
CA GLY A 63 7.79 -3.80 5.46
C GLY A 63 8.34 -3.48 6.85
N ARG A 64 8.91 -2.27 7.06
CA ARG A 64 9.59 -1.87 8.30
C ARG A 64 9.03 -0.55 8.83
N TYR A 65 9.17 -0.32 10.13
CA TYR A 65 8.81 0.96 10.73
C TYR A 65 9.78 2.10 10.35
N PRO A 66 9.34 3.38 10.40
CA PRO A 66 10.20 4.54 10.15
C PRO A 66 11.43 4.64 11.05
N SER A 67 11.34 4.09 12.28
CA SER A 67 12.47 3.97 13.20
C SER A 67 13.60 3.10 12.64
N VAL A 68 13.27 2.14 11.78
CA VAL A 68 14.18 1.11 11.26
C VAL A 68 14.69 1.46 9.85
N HIS A 69 13.83 1.92 8.94
CA HIS A 69 14.26 2.31 7.59
C HIS A 69 14.80 3.74 7.49
N GLY A 70 14.69 4.55 8.55
CA GLY A 70 15.36 5.86 8.68
C GLY A 70 14.66 7.04 8.01
N LEU A 71 13.78 6.82 7.03
CA LEU A 71 12.95 7.87 6.43
C LEU A 71 11.81 8.26 7.38
N ARG A 72 11.97 9.37 8.13
CA ARG A 72 11.05 9.77 9.21
C ARG A 72 10.15 10.97 8.89
N HIS A 73 10.49 11.75 7.87
CA HIS A 73 9.71 12.90 7.42
C HIS A 73 9.81 13.07 5.91
N ASN A 74 8.94 13.91 5.35
CA ASN A 74 8.98 14.23 3.92
C ASN A 74 10.25 15.02 3.58
N GLY A 75 10.71 14.89 2.34
CA GLY A 75 11.90 15.57 1.81
C GLY A 75 13.20 14.78 1.97
N LEU A 76 13.13 13.55 2.50
CA LEU A 76 14.26 12.63 2.60
C LEU A 76 14.13 11.50 1.57
N SER A 77 15.27 11.02 1.10
CA SER A 77 15.36 9.80 0.31
C SER A 77 15.40 8.56 1.20
N LEU A 78 14.84 7.46 0.71
CA LEU A 78 15.00 6.16 1.38
C LEU A 78 16.46 5.73 1.20
N PRO A 79 17.19 5.34 2.28
CA PRO A 79 18.57 4.89 2.12
C PRO A 79 18.64 3.68 1.19
N TYR A 80 19.58 3.69 0.24
CA TYR A 80 19.78 2.60 -0.72
C TYR A 80 20.12 1.24 -0.08
N SER A 81 20.49 1.23 1.20
CA SER A 81 20.71 0.00 1.97
C SER A 81 19.40 -0.68 2.40
N GLN A 82 18.23 -0.05 2.19
CA GLN A 82 16.94 -0.62 2.53
C GLN A 82 16.40 -1.45 1.37
N SER A 83 16.02 -2.70 1.65
CA SER A 83 15.35 -3.54 0.67
C SER A 83 13.84 -3.31 0.66
N THR A 84 13.23 -3.46 -0.51
CA THR A 84 11.79 -3.36 -0.72
C THR A 84 11.20 -4.68 -1.21
N PHE A 85 9.90 -4.90 -0.99
CA PHE A 85 9.21 -6.07 -1.55
C PHE A 85 9.22 -6.05 -3.09
N VAL A 86 9.35 -4.88 -3.71
CA VAL A 86 9.44 -4.73 -5.18
C VAL A 86 10.74 -5.35 -5.69
N GLU A 87 11.86 -5.12 -5.00
CA GLU A 87 13.14 -5.76 -5.33
C GLU A 87 13.07 -7.28 -5.13
N ALA A 88 12.42 -7.75 -4.08
CA ALA A 88 12.19 -9.18 -3.85
C ALA A 88 11.34 -9.82 -4.96
N LEU A 89 10.26 -9.15 -5.40
CA LEU A 89 9.46 -9.59 -6.54
C LEU A 89 10.30 -9.64 -7.82
N ARG A 90 11.08 -8.59 -8.10
CA ARG A 90 11.95 -8.54 -9.28
C ARG A 90 12.98 -9.68 -9.26
N ALA A 91 13.64 -9.92 -8.12
CA ALA A 91 14.58 -11.03 -7.95
C ALA A 91 13.91 -12.40 -8.13
N SER A 92 12.61 -12.49 -7.86
CA SER A 92 11.79 -13.69 -8.09
C SER A 92 11.32 -13.85 -9.55
N GLY A 93 11.75 -12.97 -10.45
CA GLY A 93 11.43 -13.01 -11.87
C GLY A 93 10.11 -12.32 -12.24
N TYR A 94 9.59 -11.42 -11.41
CA TYR A 94 8.48 -10.54 -11.80
C TYR A 94 8.98 -9.32 -12.59
N ALA A 95 8.21 -8.91 -13.60
CA ALA A 95 8.30 -7.57 -14.13
C ALA A 95 7.62 -6.60 -13.16
N THR A 96 8.30 -5.53 -12.78
CA THR A 96 7.81 -4.55 -11.81
C THR A 96 7.69 -3.18 -12.47
N ALA A 97 6.56 -2.50 -12.29
CA ALA A 97 6.32 -1.15 -12.77
C ALA A 97 5.62 -0.31 -11.70
N LEU A 98 5.83 1.00 -11.75
CA LEU A 98 5.12 1.98 -10.93
C LEU A 98 4.44 2.98 -11.86
N ILE A 99 3.15 3.25 -11.62
CA ILE A 99 2.37 4.26 -12.33
C ILE A 99 1.72 5.15 -11.27
N GLY A 100 2.16 6.41 -11.21
CA GLY A 100 1.70 7.37 -10.21
C GLY A 100 2.79 7.76 -9.21
N LYS A 101 2.39 7.91 -7.95
CA LYS A 101 3.21 8.38 -6.82
C LYS A 101 3.47 7.24 -5.83
#